data_AF-A0A2H1W9R5-F1
#
_entry.id   AF-A0A2H1W9R5-F1
#
_cell.length_a   1.000
_cell.length_b   1.000
_cell.length_c   1.000
_cell.angle_alpha   90.00
_cell.angle_beta   90.00
_cell.angle_gamma   90.00
#
_symmetry.space_group_name_H-M   'P 1'
#
loop_
_entity.id
_entity.type
_entity.pdbx_description
1 polymer ?
#
loop_
_entity_poly.entity_id
_entity_poly.type
_entity_poly.pdbx_seq_one_letter_code
_entity_poly.pdbx_strand_id
1 'polypeptide(L)'
;MFIDHVEGNMADGTLEDSVAWYEKNLNMHRFWCVDYKHDIVPYSCINSASVINRDENVLLSMNEAAKGLRPSSKATEFVKALGTSGVEHIALYTDDIVATMRNLKARGADILSWPPTYYDLIREKLKHSSVKVAESIEELQEQNILIDFDERGYMLQAFTKHLQARPTVFIEILQRRNHRGFGAMNYKWVFEAIERLENKEIKTDHTEETSYTDKGRKPEDGRFLAFDHLTFWVSNAKQAASYYVTRFGFEPLAYSGLETGSRKIASYAVRLNKIVFVLQAQYEPEESDFANEVAYHGDFVKDVAFQVENLDYILEYARKQGAVVVRDLWQEEDEFGVVRMATVKTYGDNTHTLVDRSKYRGPFLPGYQLLNSDPINKFLPKVEINFIDHVVGNQPDGGMEEAASWYERCLQFHRFWSVDDKQICTEYSALRSIVMANWEETVKMPINEPAPGKRKSQIQEYVEYHGGAGVQHIAINTEDIITAIENLRARGVEFLSIPSKYYKLIRERLQNSKVRVAESIDELERLNILIDYDDDGYLLQIFTKNTQDRPTLFLEVIQRRNHNGFGAGNFKTLFESIELEQEKRGNL
;
A
#
# COMPACT_ATOMS: atom_id res chain seq x y z
N MET A 1 -0.93 -24.01 14.04
CA MET A 1 0.22 -23.13 13.71
C MET A 1 0.80 -22.53 14.97
N PHE A 2 2.11 -22.64 15.11
CA PHE A 2 2.96 -21.94 16.08
C PHE A 2 4.32 -21.67 15.41
N ILE A 3 5.18 -20.84 16.01
CA ILE A 3 6.53 -20.59 15.49
C ILE A 3 7.41 -21.79 15.84
N ASP A 4 7.85 -22.55 14.83
CA ASP A 4 8.75 -23.69 14.97
C ASP A 4 10.18 -23.21 15.27
N HIS A 5 10.66 -22.24 14.50
CA HIS A 5 11.94 -21.57 14.68
C HIS A 5 11.96 -20.18 14.04
N VAL A 6 13.02 -19.43 14.33
CA VAL A 6 13.37 -18.17 13.65
C VAL A 6 14.81 -18.27 13.17
N GLU A 7 15.08 -17.86 11.93
CA GLU A 7 16.42 -17.86 11.36
C GLU A 7 16.84 -16.45 10.95
N GLY A 8 18.10 -16.10 11.24
CA GLY A 8 18.71 -14.82 10.89
C GLY A 8 20.05 -14.98 10.19
N ASN A 9 20.47 -13.93 9.47
CA ASN A 9 21.82 -13.83 8.92
C ASN A 9 22.61 -12.75 9.66
N MET A 10 23.88 -13.06 9.87
CA MET A 10 24.83 -12.33 10.71
C MET A 10 25.93 -11.74 9.84
N ALA A 11 26.42 -10.55 10.23
CA ALA A 11 27.57 -9.92 9.61
C ALA A 11 28.84 -10.77 9.78
N ASP A 12 29.71 -10.73 8.76
CA ASP A 12 30.94 -11.52 8.66
C ASP A 12 31.81 -11.42 9.94
N GLY A 13 31.98 -12.56 10.63
CA GLY A 13 32.79 -12.68 11.84
C GLY A 13 32.04 -12.55 13.17
N THR A 14 30.70 -12.41 13.14
CA THR A 14 29.87 -12.21 14.34
C THR A 14 29.07 -13.44 14.78
N LEU A 15 29.11 -14.56 14.04
CA LEU A 15 28.29 -15.74 14.34
C LEU A 15 28.58 -16.33 15.73
N GLU A 16 29.84 -16.62 16.04
CA GLU A 16 30.22 -17.30 17.30
C GLU A 16 29.96 -16.42 18.53
N ASP A 17 30.25 -15.12 18.47
CA ASP A 17 29.93 -14.18 19.56
C ASP A 17 28.42 -14.10 19.83
N SER A 18 27.61 -14.16 18.76
CA SER A 18 26.15 -14.13 18.86
C SER A 18 25.60 -15.43 19.46
N VAL A 19 26.07 -16.58 19.00
CA VAL A 19 25.70 -17.90 19.57
C VAL A 19 26.11 -17.97 21.05
N ALA A 20 27.35 -17.58 21.37
CA ALA A 20 27.84 -17.54 22.75
C ALA A 20 27.04 -16.59 23.64
N TRP A 21 26.47 -15.51 23.09
CA TRP A 21 25.55 -14.63 23.83
C TRP A 21 24.27 -15.35 24.24
N TYR A 22 23.64 -16.13 23.34
CA TYR A 22 22.45 -16.94 23.67
C TYR A 22 22.76 -18.03 24.69
N GLU A 23 23.88 -18.75 24.51
CA GLU A 23 24.34 -19.79 25.45
C GLU A 23 24.56 -19.22 26.86
N LYS A 24 25.26 -18.08 26.96
CA LYS A 24 25.65 -17.45 28.23
C LYS A 24 24.53 -16.72 28.96
N ASN A 25 23.67 -15.99 28.24
CA ASN A 25 22.72 -15.05 28.87
C ASN A 25 21.29 -15.60 28.96
N LEU A 26 20.91 -16.54 28.08
CA LEU A 26 19.56 -17.11 28.04
C LEU A 26 19.51 -18.61 28.36
N ASN A 27 20.65 -19.21 28.76
CA ASN A 27 20.79 -20.65 29.07
C ASN A 27 20.23 -21.53 27.93
N MET A 28 20.51 -21.13 26.69
CA MET A 28 20.26 -21.97 25.51
C MET A 28 21.46 -22.90 25.28
N HIS A 29 21.27 -23.92 24.45
CA HIS A 29 22.28 -24.89 24.11
C HIS A 29 22.43 -24.95 22.60
N ARG A 30 23.67 -24.84 22.11
CA ARG A 30 24.03 -25.10 20.72
C ARG A 30 23.74 -26.56 20.39
N PHE A 31 22.83 -26.81 19.45
CA PHE A 31 22.31 -28.16 19.18
C PHE A 31 22.52 -28.63 17.73
N TRP A 32 22.75 -27.69 16.81
CA TRP A 32 23.01 -27.95 15.40
C TRP A 32 24.05 -26.96 14.89
N CYS A 33 25.08 -27.45 14.19
CA CYS A 33 26.07 -26.64 13.49
C CYS A 33 26.41 -27.32 12.17
N VAL A 34 26.51 -26.54 11.09
CA VAL A 34 26.97 -27.04 9.79
C VAL A 34 28.01 -26.08 9.21
N ASP A 35 29.17 -26.64 8.87
CA ASP A 35 30.22 -25.95 8.15
C ASP A 35 30.14 -26.32 6.66
N TYR A 36 29.48 -25.48 5.86
CA TYR A 36 29.35 -25.69 4.42
C TYR A 36 30.59 -25.26 3.61
N LYS A 37 31.79 -25.12 4.23
CA LYS A 37 33.05 -24.89 3.50
C LYS A 37 33.47 -26.07 2.61
N HIS A 38 32.92 -27.27 2.82
CA HIS A 38 33.38 -28.51 2.17
C HIS A 38 32.27 -29.35 1.51
N ASP A 39 31.00 -28.99 1.65
CA ASP A 39 29.88 -29.68 0.99
C ASP A 39 28.81 -28.68 0.53
N ILE A 40 28.04 -29.08 -0.48
CA ILE A 40 27.14 -28.27 -1.32
C ILE A 40 27.86 -27.39 -2.37
N VAL A 41 27.61 -27.78 -3.62
CA VAL A 41 27.70 -27.11 -4.94
C VAL A 41 28.24 -25.65 -4.98
N PRO A 42 29.17 -25.27 -5.90
CA PRO A 42 30.14 -24.19 -5.65
C PRO A 42 29.65 -22.73 -5.52
N TYR A 43 28.35 -22.46 -5.52
CA TYR A 43 27.80 -21.14 -5.89
C TYR A 43 27.40 -20.23 -4.72
N SER A 44 27.21 -20.71 -3.49
CA SER A 44 27.05 -19.86 -2.29
C SER A 44 27.24 -20.71 -1.05
N CYS A 45 28.16 -20.33 -0.16
CA CYS A 45 28.44 -21.06 1.08
C CYS A 45 28.07 -20.19 2.29
N ILE A 46 27.71 -20.84 3.40
CA ILE A 46 27.47 -20.19 4.70
C ILE A 46 28.12 -20.99 5.84
N ASN A 47 28.38 -20.35 6.97
CA ASN A 47 28.49 -21.02 8.27
C ASN A 47 27.08 -20.99 8.89
N SER A 48 26.65 -22.06 9.56
CA SER A 48 25.35 -22.09 10.24
C SER A 48 25.47 -22.71 11.63
N ALA A 49 24.90 -22.05 12.64
CA ALA A 49 24.88 -22.50 14.02
C ALA A 49 23.54 -22.14 14.68
N SER A 50 22.96 -23.10 15.40
CA SER A 50 21.58 -23.00 15.90
C SER A 50 21.52 -23.39 17.38
N VAL A 51 20.71 -22.64 18.14
CA VAL A 51 20.55 -22.76 19.59
C VAL A 51 19.10 -23.08 19.95
N ILE A 52 18.92 -23.93 20.95
CA ILE A 52 17.62 -24.35 21.48
C ILE A 52 17.56 -24.11 22.99
N ASN A 53 16.39 -23.79 23.53
CA ASN A 53 16.20 -23.78 24.98
C ASN A 53 16.05 -25.21 25.53
N ARG A 54 16.11 -25.34 26.87
CA ARG A 54 16.04 -26.64 27.56
C ARG A 54 14.75 -27.42 27.31
N ASP A 55 13.64 -26.73 27.04
CA ASP A 55 12.31 -27.33 26.87
C ASP A 55 11.98 -27.67 25.40
N GLU A 56 12.99 -27.63 24.51
CA GLU A 56 12.91 -27.88 23.06
C GLU A 56 11.81 -27.08 22.31
N ASN A 57 11.46 -25.88 22.80
CA ASN A 57 10.32 -25.09 22.30
C ASN A 57 10.63 -23.63 21.91
N VAL A 58 11.87 -23.16 22.09
CA VAL A 58 12.39 -21.91 21.52
C VAL A 58 13.64 -22.26 20.73
N LEU A 59 13.57 -22.05 19.41
CA LEU A 59 14.55 -22.52 18.45
C LEU A 59 15.02 -21.37 17.55
N LEU A 60 16.32 -21.09 17.55
CA LEU A 60 16.93 -20.01 16.79
C LEU A 60 18.07 -20.54 15.93
N SER A 61 18.12 -20.12 14.67
CA SER A 61 19.19 -20.46 13.74
C SER A 61 19.90 -19.17 13.27
N MET A 62 21.21 -19.21 13.15
CA MET A 62 22.04 -18.08 12.76
C MET A 62 23.02 -18.50 11.66
N ASN A 63 22.99 -17.77 10.55
CA ASN A 63 23.82 -18.00 9.38
C ASN A 63 24.82 -16.86 9.19
N GLU A 64 25.97 -17.14 8.60
CA GLU A 64 27.03 -16.16 8.29
C GLU A 64 27.65 -16.51 6.93
N ALA A 65 28.19 -15.52 6.22
CA ALA A 65 28.82 -15.75 4.92
C ALA A 65 30.03 -16.71 5.01
N ALA A 66 30.11 -17.67 4.09
CA ALA A 66 31.31 -18.48 3.88
C ALA A 66 31.77 -18.44 2.41
N LYS A 67 33.03 -18.79 2.19
CA LYS A 67 33.72 -18.58 0.90
C LYS A 67 33.31 -19.60 -0.17
N GLY A 68 32.42 -19.21 -1.08
CA GLY A 68 32.09 -19.93 -2.32
C GLY A 68 32.80 -19.38 -3.57
N LEU A 69 32.30 -19.73 -4.77
CA LEU A 69 32.80 -19.18 -6.06
C LEU A 69 32.04 -17.95 -6.57
N ARG A 70 30.85 -17.61 -6.02
CA ARG A 70 30.21 -16.32 -6.33
C ARG A 70 30.91 -15.17 -5.57
N PRO A 71 30.83 -13.92 -6.07
CA PRO A 71 31.32 -12.74 -5.36
C PRO A 71 30.60 -12.44 -4.03
N SER A 72 29.42 -13.02 -3.83
CA SER A 72 28.51 -12.76 -2.70
C SER A 72 27.84 -14.06 -2.26
N SER A 73 27.44 -14.11 -0.98
CA SER A 73 26.58 -15.16 -0.42
C SER A 73 25.19 -14.61 -0.11
N LYS A 74 24.19 -15.48 0.07
CA LYS A 74 22.84 -15.10 0.54
C LYS A 74 22.89 -14.27 1.83
N ALA A 75 23.72 -14.68 2.80
CA ALA A 75 23.90 -13.97 4.06
C ALA A 75 24.47 -12.56 3.85
N THR A 76 25.49 -12.43 3.00
CA THR A 76 26.09 -11.13 2.63
C THR A 76 25.07 -10.22 1.93
N GLU A 77 24.24 -10.78 1.04
CA GLU A 77 23.20 -10.03 0.32
C GLU A 77 22.08 -9.57 1.25
N PHE A 78 21.63 -10.42 2.19
CA PHE A 78 20.71 -10.03 3.26
C PHE A 78 21.28 -8.91 4.13
N VAL A 79 22.49 -9.07 4.67
CA VAL A 79 23.10 -8.08 5.58
C VAL A 79 23.31 -6.75 4.87
N LYS A 80 23.66 -6.77 3.58
CA LYS A 80 23.74 -5.57 2.74
C LYS A 80 22.36 -4.94 2.48
N ALA A 81 21.31 -5.72 2.28
CA ALA A 81 19.95 -5.22 2.01
C ALA A 81 19.22 -4.71 3.26
N LEU A 82 19.53 -5.26 4.44
CA LEU A 82 19.05 -4.78 5.73
C LEU A 82 19.91 -3.65 6.31
N GLY A 83 21.20 -3.61 5.97
CA GLY A 83 22.21 -2.71 6.54
C GLY A 83 22.87 -3.24 7.82
N THR A 84 22.46 -4.41 8.33
CA THR A 84 22.93 -5.00 9.59
C THR A 84 22.55 -6.50 9.68
N SER A 85 23.01 -7.20 10.73
CA SER A 85 22.54 -8.55 11.10
C SER A 85 21.06 -8.53 11.49
N GLY A 86 20.32 -9.61 11.25
CA GLY A 86 18.91 -9.67 11.63
C GLY A 86 18.18 -10.94 11.19
N VAL A 87 16.89 -11.02 11.54
CA VAL A 87 15.99 -12.13 11.16
C VAL A 87 15.69 -12.08 9.66
N GLU A 88 15.87 -13.20 8.97
CA GLU A 88 15.50 -13.39 7.57
C GLU A 88 14.17 -14.11 7.41
N HIS A 89 13.88 -15.10 8.26
CA HIS A 89 12.58 -15.76 8.21
C HIS A 89 12.08 -16.28 9.55
N ILE A 90 10.76 -16.39 9.61
CA ILE A 90 10.00 -16.98 10.71
C ILE A 90 9.34 -18.24 10.16
N ALA A 91 9.55 -19.36 10.83
CA ALA A 91 9.06 -20.66 10.40
C ALA A 91 7.82 -21.08 11.18
N LEU A 92 6.74 -21.40 10.48
CA LEU A 92 5.44 -21.71 11.05
C LEU A 92 5.10 -23.20 10.87
N TYR A 93 4.99 -23.92 11.99
CA TYR A 93 4.61 -25.33 11.99
C TYR A 93 3.13 -25.52 11.61
N THR A 94 2.82 -26.51 10.77
CA THR A 94 1.45 -26.97 10.49
C THR A 94 1.36 -28.50 10.47
N ASP A 95 0.20 -29.04 10.87
CA ASP A 95 -0.09 -30.48 10.90
C ASP A 95 -0.51 -31.06 9.54
N ASP A 96 -0.81 -30.18 8.57
CA ASP A 96 -1.10 -30.53 7.17
C ASP A 96 -0.60 -29.41 6.26
N ILE A 97 0.64 -29.54 5.79
CA ILE A 97 1.26 -28.58 4.87
C ILE A 97 0.60 -28.60 3.49
N VAL A 98 0.09 -29.74 3.03
CA VAL A 98 -0.54 -29.85 1.69
C VAL A 98 -1.84 -29.06 1.66
N ALA A 99 -2.71 -29.21 2.67
CA ALA A 99 -3.90 -28.39 2.81
C ALA A 99 -3.59 -26.93 3.16
N THR A 100 -2.55 -26.65 3.95
CA THR A 100 -2.14 -25.27 4.27
C THR A 100 -1.68 -24.52 3.02
N MET A 101 -0.77 -25.11 2.23
CA MET A 101 -0.24 -24.49 1.01
C MET A 101 -1.32 -24.36 -0.07
N ARG A 102 -2.19 -25.35 -0.24
CA ARG A 102 -3.37 -25.26 -1.11
C ARG A 102 -4.27 -24.07 -0.73
N ASN A 103 -4.50 -23.87 0.57
CA ASN A 103 -5.30 -22.75 1.08
C ASN A 103 -4.61 -21.38 0.93
N LEU A 104 -3.28 -21.32 1.07
CA LEU A 104 -2.49 -20.10 0.88
C LEU A 104 -2.44 -19.70 -0.60
N LYS A 105 -2.05 -20.62 -1.50
CA LYS A 105 -2.04 -20.38 -2.96
C LYS A 105 -3.42 -19.94 -3.49
N ALA A 106 -4.49 -20.58 -3.03
CA ALA A 106 -5.85 -20.22 -3.43
C ALA A 106 -6.26 -18.79 -3.03
N ARG A 107 -5.62 -18.21 -2.01
CA ARG A 107 -5.86 -16.85 -1.48
C ARG A 107 -4.84 -15.81 -1.97
N GLY A 108 -4.06 -16.13 -3.00
CA GLY A 108 -3.11 -15.17 -3.58
C GLY A 108 -1.76 -15.08 -2.86
N ALA A 109 -1.46 -15.98 -1.91
CA ALA A 109 -0.17 -15.98 -1.24
C ALA A 109 0.99 -16.15 -2.24
N ASP A 110 1.98 -15.27 -2.13
CA ASP A 110 3.09 -15.13 -3.06
C ASP A 110 4.17 -16.21 -2.76
N ILE A 111 3.91 -17.47 -3.16
CA ILE A 111 4.74 -18.64 -2.83
C ILE A 111 5.89 -18.83 -3.84
N LEU A 112 7.08 -19.21 -3.36
CA LEU A 112 8.22 -19.59 -4.22
C LEU A 112 7.91 -20.88 -5.00
N SER A 113 8.39 -20.97 -6.24
CA SER A 113 8.16 -22.11 -7.14
C SER A 113 9.44 -22.84 -7.47
N TRP A 114 9.39 -24.17 -7.42
CA TRP A 114 10.52 -25.05 -7.70
C TRP A 114 10.34 -25.72 -9.06
N PRO A 115 11.42 -25.94 -9.82
CA PRO A 115 11.34 -26.56 -11.14
C PRO A 115 10.84 -28.02 -11.04
N PRO A 116 10.07 -28.52 -12.03
CA PRO A 116 9.56 -29.91 -12.02
C PRO A 116 10.64 -30.98 -11.80
N THR A 117 11.84 -30.73 -12.32
CA THR A 117 13.04 -31.55 -12.20
C THR A 117 13.54 -31.76 -10.76
N TYR A 118 13.17 -30.90 -9.80
CA TYR A 118 13.43 -31.15 -8.38
C TYR A 118 12.62 -32.37 -7.91
N TYR A 119 11.36 -32.46 -8.34
CA TYR A 119 10.46 -33.54 -7.94
C TYR A 119 10.87 -34.88 -8.56
N ASP A 120 11.37 -34.88 -9.80
CA ASP A 120 11.95 -36.08 -10.43
C ASP A 120 13.20 -36.56 -9.68
N LEU A 121 14.05 -35.63 -9.25
CA LEU A 121 15.23 -35.89 -8.44
C LEU A 121 14.88 -36.46 -7.05
N ILE A 122 13.82 -35.97 -6.41
CA ILE A 122 13.26 -36.56 -5.17
C ILE A 122 12.70 -37.98 -5.42
N ARG A 123 11.95 -38.19 -6.51
CA ARG A 123 11.45 -39.52 -6.93
C ARG A 123 12.60 -40.51 -7.13
N GLU A 124 13.79 -40.07 -7.52
CA GLU A 124 14.97 -40.92 -7.58
C GLU A 124 15.54 -41.23 -6.19
N LYS A 125 15.88 -40.22 -5.39
CA LYS A 125 16.55 -40.41 -4.09
C LYS A 125 15.70 -41.23 -3.10
N LEU A 126 14.37 -41.09 -3.14
CA LEU A 126 13.47 -41.88 -2.28
C LEU A 126 13.45 -43.39 -2.61
N LYS A 127 13.78 -43.82 -3.84
CA LYS A 127 13.93 -45.26 -4.18
C LYS A 127 15.07 -45.94 -3.41
N HIS A 128 15.99 -45.14 -2.89
CA HIS A 128 17.18 -45.59 -2.16
C HIS A 128 17.10 -45.24 -0.66
N SER A 129 15.95 -44.73 -0.19
CA SER A 129 15.70 -44.37 1.20
C SER A 129 14.92 -45.46 1.96
N SER A 130 15.11 -45.53 3.27
CA SER A 130 14.27 -46.32 4.19
C SER A 130 12.98 -45.58 4.62
N VAL A 131 12.91 -44.27 4.36
CA VAL A 131 11.82 -43.39 4.79
C VAL A 131 10.52 -43.66 4.03
N LYS A 132 9.41 -43.66 4.75
CA LYS A 132 8.06 -43.70 4.17
C LYS A 132 7.40 -42.33 4.27
N VAL A 133 7.53 -41.55 3.20
CA VAL A 133 6.76 -40.32 2.98
C VAL A 133 5.27 -40.69 2.85
N ALA A 134 4.37 -39.88 3.42
CA ALA A 134 2.93 -40.17 3.43
C ALA A 134 2.17 -39.44 2.33
N GLU A 135 2.68 -38.26 1.95
CA GLU A 135 2.25 -37.38 0.88
C GLU A 135 2.77 -37.90 -0.47
N SER A 136 2.00 -37.75 -1.55
CA SER A 136 2.51 -38.05 -2.90
C SER A 136 3.46 -36.96 -3.39
N ILE A 137 4.47 -37.32 -4.20
CA ILE A 137 5.39 -36.33 -4.77
C ILE A 137 4.66 -35.40 -5.75
N GLU A 138 3.56 -35.89 -6.32
CA GLU A 138 2.65 -35.16 -7.19
C GLU A 138 1.91 -34.04 -6.41
N GLU A 139 1.48 -34.29 -5.17
CA GLU A 139 0.93 -33.24 -4.28
C GLU A 139 2.00 -32.25 -3.83
N LEU A 140 3.21 -32.73 -3.48
CA LEU A 140 4.32 -31.83 -3.13
C LEU A 140 4.68 -30.91 -4.32
N GLN A 141 4.66 -31.46 -5.53
CA GLN A 141 4.90 -30.74 -6.79
C GLN A 141 3.79 -29.71 -7.09
N GLU A 142 2.52 -30.10 -6.98
CA GLU A 142 1.37 -29.19 -7.14
C GLU A 142 1.45 -28.00 -6.15
N GLN A 143 1.91 -28.26 -4.92
CA GLN A 143 1.89 -27.28 -3.83
C GLN A 143 3.22 -26.53 -3.60
N ASN A 144 4.23 -26.71 -4.46
CA ASN A 144 5.59 -26.13 -4.33
C ASN A 144 6.26 -26.47 -2.98
N ILE A 145 6.04 -27.66 -2.46
CA ILE A 145 6.60 -28.13 -1.19
C ILE A 145 7.93 -28.86 -1.47
N LEU A 146 8.93 -28.58 -0.66
CA LEU A 146 10.23 -29.25 -0.61
C LEU A 146 10.23 -30.30 0.50
N ILE A 147 11.09 -31.32 0.41
CA ILE A 147 11.24 -32.39 1.40
C ILE A 147 12.71 -32.68 1.71
N ASP A 148 13.09 -32.55 2.98
CA ASP A 148 14.38 -33.04 3.50
C ASP A 148 14.12 -34.29 4.36
N PHE A 149 15.00 -35.29 4.32
CA PHE A 149 14.79 -36.58 4.95
C PHE A 149 16.10 -37.29 5.35
N ASP A 150 16.06 -37.92 6.53
CA ASP A 150 17.16 -38.70 7.10
C ASP A 150 16.70 -40.14 7.43
N GLU A 151 17.56 -40.94 8.06
CA GLU A 151 17.23 -42.30 8.49
C GLU A 151 16.11 -42.40 9.57
N ARG A 152 15.65 -41.26 10.11
CA ARG A 152 14.73 -41.16 11.26
C ARG A 152 13.36 -40.62 10.87
N GLY A 153 13.30 -39.79 9.83
CA GLY A 153 12.08 -39.11 9.42
C GLY A 153 12.28 -38.14 8.26
N TYR A 154 11.33 -37.23 8.10
CA TYR A 154 11.38 -36.18 7.08
C TYR A 154 10.74 -34.88 7.58
N MET A 155 11.07 -33.77 6.95
CA MET A 155 10.35 -32.50 7.07
C MET A 155 9.93 -32.01 5.70
N LEU A 156 8.76 -31.40 5.64
CA LEU A 156 8.23 -30.72 4.49
C LEU A 156 8.32 -29.21 4.71
N GLN A 157 8.74 -28.45 3.70
CA GLN A 157 8.94 -27.00 3.77
C GLN A 157 8.36 -26.32 2.54
N ALA A 158 7.76 -25.16 2.71
CA ALA A 158 7.39 -24.28 1.62
C ALA A 158 7.59 -22.82 2.04
N PHE A 159 7.94 -21.97 1.09
CA PHE A 159 8.45 -20.63 1.37
C PHE A 159 7.65 -19.56 0.63
N THR A 160 7.36 -18.44 1.28
CA THR A 160 6.88 -17.24 0.59
C THR A 160 8.04 -16.57 -0.15
N LYS A 161 7.74 -15.74 -1.15
CA LYS A 161 8.63 -14.65 -1.55
C LYS A 161 8.75 -13.64 -0.41
N HIS A 162 9.67 -12.69 -0.53
CA HIS A 162 9.84 -11.64 0.48
C HIS A 162 8.56 -10.80 0.67
N LEU A 163 8.26 -10.47 1.93
CA LEU A 163 7.06 -9.74 2.38
C LEU A 163 7.13 -8.22 2.14
N GLN A 164 8.26 -7.73 1.65
CA GLN A 164 8.52 -6.32 1.40
C GLN A 164 9.43 -6.14 0.18
N ALA A 165 9.58 -4.90 -0.28
CA ALA A 165 10.45 -4.58 -1.42
C ALA A 165 11.91 -4.98 -1.15
N ARG A 166 12.45 -4.65 0.03
CA ARG A 166 13.78 -5.09 0.44
C ARG A 166 13.78 -6.62 0.63
N PRO A 167 14.71 -7.38 0.01
CA PRO A 167 14.71 -8.85 0.05
C PRO A 167 15.28 -9.38 1.37
N THR A 168 14.62 -9.03 2.48
CA THR A 168 15.09 -9.34 3.84
C THR A 168 14.19 -10.34 4.56
N VAL A 169 12.87 -10.16 4.58
CA VAL A 169 11.97 -11.03 5.37
C VAL A 169 11.06 -11.89 4.50
N PHE A 170 11.02 -13.21 4.75
CA PHE A 170 10.02 -14.16 4.22
C PHE A 170 9.47 -15.09 5.32
N ILE A 171 8.48 -15.93 4.99
CA ILE A 171 7.91 -16.93 5.89
C ILE A 171 8.20 -18.34 5.36
N GLU A 172 8.63 -19.24 6.25
CA GLU A 172 8.59 -20.68 6.01
C GLU A 172 7.29 -21.27 6.60
N ILE A 173 6.63 -22.14 5.85
CA ILE A 173 5.57 -23.02 6.33
C ILE A 173 6.14 -24.43 6.33
N LEU A 174 6.10 -25.14 7.46
CA LEU A 174 6.72 -26.45 7.58
C LEU A 174 5.85 -27.49 8.30
N GLN A 175 6.15 -28.76 8.05
CA GLN A 175 5.61 -29.89 8.79
C GLN A 175 6.73 -30.90 9.09
N ARG A 176 6.88 -31.28 10.36
CA ARG A 176 7.90 -32.25 10.80
C ARG A 176 7.30 -33.63 11.02
N ARG A 177 7.86 -34.65 10.37
CA ARG A 177 7.56 -36.08 10.58
C ARG A 177 8.81 -36.77 11.16
N ASN A 178 9.08 -36.53 12.44
CA ASN A 178 10.24 -37.05 13.20
C ASN A 178 11.63 -36.56 12.72
N HIS A 179 11.71 -35.40 12.07
CA HIS A 179 12.97 -34.81 11.58
C HIS A 179 13.39 -33.56 12.35
N ARG A 180 14.66 -33.51 12.79
CA ARG A 180 15.24 -32.46 13.65
C ARG A 180 16.12 -31.43 12.92
N GLY A 181 16.41 -31.60 11.63
CA GLY A 181 17.19 -30.65 10.83
C GLY A 181 16.39 -29.42 10.35
N PHE A 182 17.02 -28.58 9.53
CA PHE A 182 16.48 -27.31 8.99
C PHE A 182 16.28 -27.29 7.45
N GLY A 183 16.31 -28.44 6.77
CA GLY A 183 16.15 -28.47 5.31
C GLY A 183 17.45 -28.32 4.49
N ALA A 184 18.60 -28.61 5.10
CA ALA A 184 19.93 -28.45 4.50
C ALA A 184 20.05 -29.13 3.12
N MET A 185 19.41 -30.29 2.92
CA MET A 185 19.50 -31.01 1.65
C MET A 185 18.66 -30.38 0.53
N ASN A 186 17.59 -29.67 0.87
CA ASN A 186 16.71 -29.03 -0.12
C ASN A 186 17.46 -28.01 -0.97
N TYR A 187 18.31 -27.19 -0.34
CA TYR A 187 19.17 -26.24 -1.05
C TYR A 187 20.06 -26.93 -2.10
N LYS A 188 20.67 -28.08 -1.75
CA LYS A 188 21.51 -28.88 -2.66
C LYS A 188 20.73 -29.37 -3.88
N TRP A 189 19.51 -29.86 -3.67
CA TRP A 189 18.67 -30.49 -4.69
C TRP A 189 17.90 -29.50 -5.57
N VAL A 190 17.57 -28.31 -5.07
CA VAL A 190 16.95 -27.24 -5.88
C VAL A 190 17.90 -26.70 -6.95
N PHE A 191 19.19 -26.48 -6.63
CA PHE A 191 20.16 -26.02 -7.62
C PHE A 191 20.44 -27.07 -8.72
N GLU A 192 20.50 -28.35 -8.36
CA GLU A 192 20.59 -29.49 -9.29
C GLU A 192 19.44 -29.49 -10.33
N ALA A 193 18.31 -28.86 -10.00
CA ALA A 193 17.11 -28.85 -10.82
C ALA A 193 16.88 -27.57 -11.66
N ILE A 194 17.47 -26.42 -11.31
CA ILE A 194 17.04 -25.07 -11.79
C ILE A 194 17.45 -24.67 -13.22
N GLU A 195 18.47 -25.27 -13.83
CA GLU A 195 19.18 -24.75 -15.02
C GLU A 195 18.38 -24.78 -16.37
N ARG A 196 17.10 -24.30 -16.44
CA ARG A 196 16.06 -24.84 -17.38
C ARG A 196 15.11 -23.87 -18.16
N LEU A 197 14.08 -23.16 -17.62
CA LEU A 197 12.95 -22.57 -18.44
C LEU A 197 12.26 -21.24 -17.97
N GLU A 198 11.47 -20.59 -18.86
CA GLU A 198 10.66 -19.33 -18.75
C GLU A 198 9.34 -19.42 -19.62
N ASN A 199 8.47 -18.45 -20.06
CA ASN A 199 8.10 -16.99 -19.93
C ASN A 199 6.71 -16.77 -20.67
N LYS A 200 5.93 -15.65 -20.86
CA LYS A 200 5.77 -14.23 -20.39
C LYS A 200 4.35 -13.67 -20.85
N GLU A 201 3.88 -12.53 -20.30
CA GLU A 201 2.81 -11.59 -20.82
C GLU A 201 1.34 -12.13 -20.94
N ILE A 202 0.26 -11.43 -21.42
CA ILE A 202 0.08 -10.24 -22.31
C ILE A 202 -0.93 -9.14 -21.80
N LYS A 203 -1.64 -8.41 -22.69
CA LYS A 203 -2.07 -6.97 -22.60
C LYS A 203 -3.35 -6.69 -23.48
N THR A 204 -4.22 -5.63 -23.46
CA THR A 204 -4.56 -4.35 -22.71
C THR A 204 -5.77 -3.63 -23.40
N ASP A 205 -6.57 -2.63 -22.92
CA ASP A 205 -6.96 -2.08 -21.59
C ASP A 205 -8.51 -1.76 -21.53
N HIS A 206 -9.19 -0.59 -21.63
CA HIS A 206 -9.03 0.91 -21.66
C HIS A 206 -10.50 1.53 -21.62
N THR A 207 -10.98 2.79 -21.41
CA THR A 207 -10.63 4.26 -21.39
C THR A 207 -11.50 4.99 -20.28
N GLU A 208 -12.05 6.25 -20.21
CA GLU A 208 -12.24 7.50 -21.02
C GLU A 208 -12.67 8.72 -20.09
N GLU A 209 -13.01 9.93 -20.62
CA GLU A 209 -13.39 11.21 -19.92
C GLU A 209 -14.82 11.21 -19.27
N THR A 210 -15.68 12.23 -19.07
CA THR A 210 -15.89 13.65 -19.51
C THR A 210 -16.44 14.49 -18.31
N SER A 211 -16.70 15.81 -18.24
CA SER A 211 -16.56 17.08 -19.02
C SER A 211 -16.83 18.28 -18.03
N TYR A 212 -17.06 19.60 -18.30
CA TYR A 212 -17.42 20.36 -19.51
C TYR A 212 -17.09 21.89 -19.50
N THR A 213 -17.82 22.73 -18.73
CA THR A 213 -17.94 24.21 -18.89
C THR A 213 -18.56 24.86 -17.63
N ASP A 214 -18.49 26.17 -17.28
CA ASP A 214 -17.59 27.30 -17.61
C ASP A 214 -17.77 28.35 -16.47
N LYS A 215 -16.68 28.84 -15.80
CA LYS A 215 -16.69 29.24 -14.37
C LYS A 215 -15.74 30.39 -13.94
N GLY A 216 -15.86 31.60 -14.52
CA GLY A 216 -14.96 32.74 -14.25
C GLY A 216 -14.37 33.36 -15.52
N ARG A 217 -13.04 33.44 -15.66
CA ARG A 217 -12.37 33.62 -16.97
C ARG A 217 -11.62 32.34 -17.36
N LYS A 218 -11.97 31.77 -18.52
CA LYS A 218 -11.32 30.56 -19.05
C LYS A 218 -9.83 30.80 -19.33
N PRO A 219 -8.94 29.82 -19.07
CA PRO A 219 -7.57 29.80 -19.60
C PRO A 219 -7.52 30.00 -21.12
N GLU A 220 -6.42 30.54 -21.63
CA GLU A 220 -6.28 30.85 -23.07
C GLU A 220 -5.90 29.61 -23.90
N ASP A 221 -5.23 28.64 -23.26
CA ASP A 221 -4.88 27.31 -23.76
C ASP A 221 -4.65 26.40 -22.53
N GLY A 222 -4.38 25.11 -22.73
CA GLY A 222 -4.19 24.12 -21.66
C GLY A 222 -5.51 23.64 -21.03
N ARG A 223 -5.58 22.36 -20.68
CA ARG A 223 -6.76 21.76 -20.02
C ARG A 223 -6.34 20.71 -18.99
N PHE A 224 -7.01 20.71 -17.85
CA PHE A 224 -6.93 19.63 -16.86
C PHE A 224 -8.14 18.72 -17.08
N LEU A 225 -7.90 17.45 -17.41
CA LEU A 225 -8.95 16.49 -17.75
C LEU A 225 -9.54 15.84 -16.49
N ALA A 226 -8.68 15.23 -15.65
CA ALA A 226 -9.04 14.54 -14.43
C ALA A 226 -7.81 14.34 -13.52
N PHE A 227 -8.03 13.78 -12.33
CA PHE A 227 -6.97 13.08 -11.59
C PHE A 227 -6.46 11.90 -12.43
N ASP A 228 -5.14 11.74 -12.55
CA ASP A 228 -4.52 10.66 -13.33
C ASP A 228 -4.21 9.44 -12.44
N HIS A 229 -3.45 9.68 -11.37
CA HIS A 229 -3.14 8.74 -10.31
C HIS A 229 -2.63 9.51 -9.08
N LEU A 230 -2.67 8.88 -7.91
CA LEU A 230 -2.01 9.40 -6.70
C LEU A 230 -0.80 8.53 -6.39
N THR A 231 0.37 9.15 -6.23
CA THR A 231 1.60 8.45 -5.84
C THR A 231 1.81 8.58 -4.33
N PHE A 232 1.98 7.45 -3.66
CA PHE A 232 2.21 7.34 -2.23
C PHE A 232 3.66 6.93 -1.99
N TRP A 233 4.34 7.62 -1.08
CA TRP A 233 5.62 7.18 -0.56
C TRP A 233 5.36 6.44 0.75
N VAL A 234 5.72 5.16 0.77
CA VAL A 234 5.37 4.24 1.84
C VAL A 234 6.56 3.38 2.28
N SER A 235 6.52 2.98 3.55
CA SER A 235 7.47 2.06 4.17
C SER A 235 7.52 0.69 3.49
N ASN A 236 6.37 0.18 3.02
CA ASN A 236 6.31 -1.08 2.27
C ASN A 236 5.20 -1.10 1.20
N ALA A 237 5.59 -0.82 -0.05
CA ALA A 237 4.69 -0.78 -1.20
C ALA A 237 3.91 -2.08 -1.47
N LYS A 238 4.50 -3.27 -1.19
CA LYS A 238 3.82 -4.55 -1.39
C LYS A 238 2.66 -4.71 -0.40
N GLN A 239 2.88 -4.37 0.87
CA GLN A 239 1.84 -4.47 1.90
C GLN A 239 0.80 -3.36 1.78
N ALA A 240 1.19 -2.13 1.44
CA ALA A 240 0.25 -1.04 1.15
C ALA A 240 -0.67 -1.39 -0.03
N ALA A 241 -0.13 -1.91 -1.14
CA ALA A 241 -0.93 -2.36 -2.29
C ALA A 241 -1.90 -3.49 -1.89
N SER A 242 -1.44 -4.49 -1.13
CA SER A 242 -2.27 -5.59 -0.63
C SER A 242 -3.38 -5.10 0.32
N TYR A 243 -3.11 -4.08 1.15
CA TYR A 243 -4.11 -3.44 2.01
C TYR A 243 -5.22 -2.78 1.19
N TYR A 244 -4.90 -1.98 0.17
CA TYR A 244 -5.92 -1.36 -0.68
C TYR A 244 -6.71 -2.38 -1.53
N VAL A 245 -6.05 -3.44 -2.03
CA VAL A 245 -6.73 -4.55 -2.74
C VAL A 245 -7.69 -5.29 -1.82
N THR A 246 -7.24 -5.72 -0.64
CA THR A 246 -8.07 -6.52 0.29
C THR A 246 -9.16 -5.68 0.96
N ARG A 247 -8.83 -4.52 1.53
CA ARG A 247 -9.75 -3.71 2.32
C ARG A 247 -10.66 -2.83 1.46
N PHE A 248 -10.11 -2.15 0.47
CA PHE A 248 -10.84 -1.15 -0.33
C PHE A 248 -11.37 -1.68 -1.67
N GLY A 249 -11.01 -2.90 -2.08
CA GLY A 249 -11.56 -3.53 -3.28
C GLY A 249 -10.85 -3.17 -4.59
N PHE A 250 -9.68 -2.53 -4.50
CA PHE A 250 -8.82 -2.32 -5.66
C PHE A 250 -8.39 -3.66 -6.28
N GLU A 251 -7.97 -3.63 -7.53
CA GLU A 251 -7.26 -4.72 -8.21
C GLU A 251 -5.80 -4.32 -8.49
N PRO A 252 -4.86 -5.28 -8.52
CA PRO A 252 -3.53 -5.04 -9.06
C PRO A 252 -3.61 -4.58 -10.52
N LEU A 253 -3.02 -3.42 -10.85
CA LEU A 253 -2.94 -2.91 -12.22
C LEU A 253 -1.58 -3.26 -12.83
N ALA A 254 -0.50 -2.75 -12.23
CA ALA A 254 0.84 -2.85 -12.82
C ALA A 254 1.95 -2.74 -11.77
N TYR A 255 3.17 -3.12 -12.14
CA TYR A 255 4.34 -3.12 -11.28
C TYR A 255 5.57 -2.60 -12.02
N SER A 256 6.43 -1.87 -11.31
CA SER A 256 7.81 -1.62 -11.73
C SER A 256 8.76 -1.79 -10.54
N GLY A 257 9.85 -2.54 -10.72
CA GLY A 257 10.75 -2.96 -9.65
C GLY A 257 11.96 -3.72 -10.17
N LEU A 258 12.63 -4.48 -9.30
CA LEU A 258 13.88 -5.20 -9.61
C LEU A 258 13.76 -6.11 -10.84
N GLU A 259 12.59 -6.72 -11.02
CA GLU A 259 12.26 -7.66 -12.11
C GLU A 259 11.96 -6.95 -13.44
N THR A 260 11.52 -5.68 -13.42
CA THR A 260 11.29 -4.86 -14.63
C THR A 260 12.45 -3.92 -14.95
N GLY A 261 13.45 -3.82 -14.06
CA GLY A 261 14.66 -3.02 -14.23
C GLY A 261 14.80 -1.84 -13.28
N SER A 262 13.75 -1.44 -12.55
CA SER A 262 13.85 -0.39 -11.51
C SER A 262 14.66 -0.90 -10.31
N ARG A 263 15.89 -0.41 -10.17
CA ARG A 263 16.83 -0.84 -9.11
C ARG A 263 16.63 -0.09 -7.78
N LYS A 264 16.10 1.15 -7.80
CA LYS A 264 16.00 2.02 -6.61
C LYS A 264 14.63 1.96 -5.91
N ILE A 265 13.53 1.98 -6.66
CA ILE A 265 12.15 2.08 -6.13
C ILE A 265 11.30 0.91 -6.63
N ALA A 266 10.62 0.21 -5.72
CA ALA A 266 9.48 -0.65 -6.05
C ALA A 266 8.22 0.21 -6.18
N SER A 267 7.47 0.07 -7.27
CA SER A 267 6.22 0.79 -7.53
C SER A 267 5.11 -0.21 -7.86
N TYR A 268 4.07 -0.26 -7.03
CA TYR A 268 2.87 -1.08 -7.25
C TYR A 268 1.69 -0.15 -7.58
N ALA A 269 1.23 -0.20 -8.84
CA ALA A 269 0.00 0.47 -9.25
C ALA A 269 -1.21 -0.45 -8.99
N VAL A 270 -2.20 0.04 -8.26
CA VAL A 270 -3.49 -0.63 -8.02
C VAL A 270 -4.63 0.26 -8.53
N ARG A 271 -5.67 -0.35 -9.11
CA ARG A 271 -6.80 0.34 -9.76
C ARG A 271 -8.14 -0.04 -9.15
N LEU A 272 -9.01 0.94 -8.96
CA LEU A 272 -10.42 0.75 -8.63
C LEU A 272 -11.25 1.61 -9.59
N ASN A 273 -11.79 0.98 -10.63
CA ASN A 273 -12.44 1.66 -11.76
C ASN A 273 -11.51 2.73 -12.38
N LYS A 274 -11.83 4.03 -12.30
CA LYS A 274 -10.96 5.11 -12.78
C LYS A 274 -9.89 5.57 -11.77
N ILE A 275 -9.94 5.10 -10.51
CA ILE A 275 -8.98 5.48 -9.47
C ILE A 275 -7.71 4.65 -9.61
N VAL A 276 -6.54 5.28 -9.67
CA VAL A 276 -5.24 4.60 -9.63
C VAL A 276 -4.38 5.13 -8.49
N PHE A 277 -3.91 4.24 -7.62
CA PHE A 277 -2.92 4.54 -6.57
C PHE A 277 -1.59 3.85 -6.92
N VAL A 278 -0.48 4.58 -6.84
CA VAL A 278 0.88 4.07 -7.06
C VAL A 278 1.61 4.05 -5.72
N LEU A 279 1.76 2.87 -5.13
CA LEU A 279 2.46 2.70 -3.85
C LEU A 279 3.95 2.50 -4.15
N GLN A 280 4.80 3.38 -3.64
CA GLN A 280 6.26 3.35 -3.86
C GLN A 280 7.03 3.04 -2.57
N ALA A 281 8.16 2.32 -2.67
CA ALA A 281 9.08 2.06 -1.56
C ALA A 281 10.54 1.88 -2.03
N GLN A 282 11.52 2.39 -1.27
CA GLN A 282 12.94 2.33 -1.62
C GLN A 282 13.61 0.99 -1.26
N TYR A 283 14.25 0.35 -2.24
CA TYR A 283 15.01 -0.90 -2.06
C TYR A 283 16.29 -0.70 -1.25
N GLU A 284 17.06 0.35 -1.54
CA GLU A 284 18.38 0.54 -0.96
C GLU A 284 18.29 1.09 0.48
N PRO A 285 19.07 0.56 1.45
CA PRO A 285 19.07 1.04 2.84
C PRO A 285 19.98 2.27 3.01
N GLU A 286 19.89 3.23 2.09
CA GLU A 286 20.61 4.51 2.14
C GLU A 286 19.69 5.66 2.59
N GLU A 287 20.26 6.67 3.25
CA GLU A 287 19.59 7.94 3.50
C GLU A 287 19.31 8.65 2.18
N SER A 288 18.09 9.16 2.02
CA SER A 288 17.61 9.84 0.83
C SER A 288 16.38 10.68 1.18
N ASP A 289 15.99 11.61 0.31
CA ASP A 289 14.76 12.38 0.49
C ASP A 289 13.54 11.44 0.68
N PHE A 290 13.48 10.33 -0.08
CA PHE A 290 12.45 9.30 0.08
C PHE A 290 12.44 8.68 1.49
N ALA A 291 13.60 8.21 1.96
CA ALA A 291 13.70 7.53 3.25
C ALA A 291 13.45 8.49 4.42
N ASN A 292 13.92 9.74 4.29
CA ASN A 292 13.76 10.80 5.28
C ASN A 292 12.31 11.27 5.36
N GLU A 293 11.65 11.52 4.23
CA GLU A 293 10.24 11.93 4.19
C GLU A 293 9.29 10.83 4.71
N VAL A 294 9.49 9.55 4.33
CA VAL A 294 8.68 8.44 4.88
C VAL A 294 8.90 8.25 6.39
N ALA A 295 10.13 8.43 6.88
CA ALA A 295 10.39 8.44 8.32
C ALA A 295 9.71 9.64 9.02
N TYR A 296 9.71 10.81 8.38
CA TYR A 296 9.19 12.04 8.94
C TYR A 296 7.65 12.10 8.94
N HIS A 297 7.00 11.83 7.82
CA HIS A 297 5.54 11.90 7.64
C HIS A 297 4.80 10.59 7.99
N GLY A 298 5.45 9.43 7.84
CA GLY A 298 4.79 8.11 7.80
C GLY A 298 4.53 7.64 6.38
N ASP A 299 3.55 6.75 6.18
CA ASP A 299 3.05 6.40 4.85
C ASP A 299 2.12 7.54 4.37
N PHE A 300 2.42 8.19 3.24
CA PHE A 300 1.72 9.42 2.82
C PHE A 300 1.58 9.57 1.29
N VAL A 301 0.63 10.41 0.86
CA VAL A 301 0.53 10.81 -0.56
C VAL A 301 1.65 11.81 -0.84
N LYS A 302 2.53 11.50 -1.80
CA LYS A 302 3.59 12.41 -2.28
C LYS A 302 3.13 13.26 -3.45
N ASP A 303 2.53 12.64 -4.46
CA ASP A 303 2.09 13.33 -5.70
C ASP A 303 0.60 13.10 -5.96
N VAL A 304 -0.10 14.17 -6.35
CA VAL A 304 -1.46 14.11 -6.89
C VAL A 304 -1.36 14.46 -8.37
N ALA A 305 -1.31 13.45 -9.24
CA ALA A 305 -1.07 13.65 -10.65
C ALA A 305 -2.35 14.04 -11.41
N PHE A 306 -2.22 14.89 -12.41
CA PHE A 306 -3.34 15.37 -13.24
C PHE A 306 -3.12 15.01 -14.71
N GLN A 307 -4.14 14.45 -15.35
CA GLN A 307 -4.12 14.22 -16.79
C GLN A 307 -4.41 15.54 -17.50
N VAL A 308 -3.58 15.94 -18.47
CA VAL A 308 -3.65 17.26 -19.11
C VAL A 308 -3.59 17.22 -20.63
N GLU A 309 -4.16 18.25 -21.26
CA GLU A 309 -3.92 18.62 -22.66
C GLU A 309 -3.05 19.88 -22.72
N ASN A 310 -2.14 19.95 -23.70
CA ASN A 310 -1.14 21.01 -23.85
C ASN A 310 -0.28 21.27 -22.60
N LEU A 311 0.43 20.22 -22.16
CA LEU A 311 1.39 20.23 -21.06
C LEU A 311 2.42 21.37 -21.15
N ASP A 312 2.89 21.69 -22.36
CA ASP A 312 3.89 22.74 -22.61
C ASP A 312 3.39 24.11 -22.18
N TYR A 313 2.15 24.48 -22.54
CA TYR A 313 1.53 25.73 -22.12
C TYR A 313 1.40 25.80 -20.59
N ILE A 314 0.87 24.75 -19.96
CA ILE A 314 0.63 24.71 -18.52
C ILE A 314 1.95 24.86 -17.75
N LEU A 315 2.99 24.11 -18.15
CA LEU A 315 4.31 24.18 -17.52
C LEU A 315 4.99 25.54 -17.74
N GLU A 316 4.91 26.10 -18.96
CA GLU A 316 5.44 27.45 -19.22
C GLU A 316 4.71 28.53 -18.42
N TYR A 317 3.37 28.44 -18.32
CA TYR A 317 2.56 29.39 -17.56
C TYR A 317 2.90 29.31 -16.07
N ALA A 318 2.85 28.11 -15.48
CA ALA A 318 3.19 27.89 -14.08
C ALA A 318 4.60 28.40 -13.74
N ARG A 319 5.59 28.12 -14.60
CA ARG A 319 6.97 28.62 -14.45
C ARG A 319 7.04 30.16 -14.49
N LYS A 320 6.29 30.81 -15.38
CA LYS A 320 6.21 32.29 -15.47
C LYS A 320 5.54 32.93 -14.24
N GLN A 321 4.67 32.19 -13.55
CA GLN A 321 3.97 32.60 -12.33
C GLN A 321 4.70 32.21 -11.03
N GLY A 322 5.91 31.63 -11.14
CA GLY A 322 6.79 31.32 -10.00
C GLY A 322 6.63 29.92 -9.41
N ALA A 323 5.94 28.99 -10.07
CA ALA A 323 5.88 27.60 -9.63
C ALA A 323 7.27 26.95 -9.67
N VAL A 324 7.63 26.26 -8.59
CA VAL A 324 8.90 25.51 -8.50
C VAL A 324 8.76 24.21 -9.29
N VAL A 325 9.46 24.13 -10.42
CA VAL A 325 9.57 22.92 -11.24
C VAL A 325 10.56 21.96 -10.58
N VAL A 326 10.07 20.82 -10.10
CA VAL A 326 10.87 19.76 -9.45
C VAL A 326 11.52 18.86 -10.50
N ARG A 327 10.78 18.55 -11.57
CA ARG A 327 11.28 17.85 -12.74
C ARG A 327 10.72 18.51 -13.99
N ASP A 328 11.61 19.08 -14.80
CA ASP A 328 11.24 19.71 -16.07
C ASP A 328 10.76 18.66 -17.09
N LEU A 329 10.16 19.12 -18.19
CA LEU A 329 9.51 18.29 -19.20
C LEU A 329 10.37 17.08 -19.60
N TRP A 330 9.83 15.89 -19.40
CA TRP A 330 10.40 14.63 -19.89
C TRP A 330 9.34 13.82 -20.64
N GLN A 331 9.80 12.76 -21.31
CA GLN A 331 8.93 11.78 -21.96
C GLN A 331 9.40 10.37 -21.64
N GLU A 332 8.44 9.43 -21.64
CA GLU A 332 8.67 8.00 -21.50
C GLU A 332 7.89 7.29 -22.62
N GLU A 333 8.45 6.21 -23.16
CA GLU A 333 7.99 5.59 -24.40
C GLU A 333 8.06 4.06 -24.33
N ASP A 334 7.04 3.39 -24.84
CA ASP A 334 7.01 1.95 -25.06
C ASP A 334 6.22 1.57 -26.34
N GLU A 335 5.92 0.29 -26.52
CA GLU A 335 5.15 -0.26 -27.63
C GLU A 335 3.73 0.32 -27.81
N PHE A 336 3.19 1.03 -26.82
CA PHE A 336 1.89 1.72 -26.85
C PHE A 336 1.99 3.24 -27.05
N GLY A 337 3.20 3.76 -27.30
CA GLY A 337 3.45 5.15 -27.64
C GLY A 337 4.15 5.95 -26.55
N VAL A 338 3.90 7.26 -26.51
CA VAL A 338 4.65 8.23 -25.68
C VAL A 338 3.76 8.91 -24.67
N VAL A 339 4.17 8.91 -23.40
CA VAL A 339 3.64 9.76 -22.33
C VAL A 339 4.62 10.91 -22.08
N ARG A 340 4.12 12.13 -21.94
CA ARG A 340 4.93 13.31 -21.59
C ARG A 340 4.54 13.81 -20.21
N MET A 341 5.51 14.19 -19.40
CA MET A 341 5.30 14.55 -18.00
C MET A 341 6.17 15.73 -17.55
N ALA A 342 5.69 16.45 -16.54
CA ALA A 342 6.47 17.44 -15.79
C ALA A 342 5.94 17.53 -14.34
N THR A 343 6.80 17.82 -13.37
CA THR A 343 6.43 17.82 -11.94
C THR A 343 6.73 19.17 -11.29
N VAL A 344 5.73 19.74 -10.60
CA VAL A 344 5.84 20.99 -9.85
C VAL A 344 5.57 20.77 -8.35
N LYS A 345 6.20 21.57 -7.47
CA LYS A 345 5.95 21.53 -6.03
C LYS A 345 4.76 22.41 -5.65
N THR A 346 3.88 21.88 -4.78
CA THR A 346 2.74 22.59 -4.16
C THR A 346 3.02 22.78 -2.65
N TYR A 347 2.00 22.78 -1.80
CA TYR A 347 2.12 22.88 -0.35
C TYR A 347 2.94 21.74 0.29
N GLY A 348 3.56 22.03 1.45
CA GLY A 348 4.32 21.06 2.23
C GLY A 348 5.45 20.43 1.41
N ASP A 349 5.48 19.11 1.36
CA ASP A 349 6.37 18.35 0.48
C ASP A 349 5.64 17.63 -0.66
N ASN A 350 4.37 18.00 -0.91
CA ASN A 350 3.58 17.48 -2.01
C ASN A 350 3.99 18.05 -3.37
N THR A 351 3.79 17.23 -4.41
CA THR A 351 3.98 17.60 -5.82
C THR A 351 2.72 17.34 -6.64
N HIS A 352 2.68 17.96 -7.82
CA HIS A 352 1.75 17.63 -8.90
C HIS A 352 2.55 17.24 -10.14
N THR A 353 2.37 16.01 -10.60
CA THR A 353 2.86 15.55 -11.90
C THR A 353 1.77 15.71 -12.95
N LEU A 354 2.03 16.54 -13.94
CA LEU A 354 1.16 16.80 -15.08
C LEU A 354 1.44 15.75 -16.15
N VAL A 355 0.40 15.05 -16.65
CA VAL A 355 0.53 13.87 -17.53
C VAL A 355 -0.21 14.08 -18.86
N ASP A 356 0.54 14.25 -19.96
CA ASP A 356 0.00 14.25 -21.32
C ASP A 356 0.05 12.82 -21.90
N ARG A 357 -1.15 12.23 -22.01
CA ARG A 357 -1.40 10.88 -22.54
C ARG A 357 -1.88 10.87 -24.01
N SER A 358 -1.91 12.02 -24.68
CA SER A 358 -2.55 12.16 -26.01
C SER A 358 -2.04 11.14 -27.03
N LYS A 359 -0.75 10.76 -26.94
CA LYS A 359 -0.03 9.82 -27.82
C LYS A 359 0.26 8.44 -27.20
N TYR A 360 -0.43 8.07 -26.11
CA TYR A 360 -0.26 6.80 -25.42
C TYR A 360 -1.56 5.99 -25.37
N ARG A 361 -1.50 4.68 -25.60
CA ARG A 361 -2.67 3.76 -25.51
C ARG A 361 -2.41 2.52 -24.66
N GLY A 362 -1.40 2.59 -23.77
CA GLY A 362 -1.09 1.52 -22.82
C GLY A 362 -1.94 1.62 -21.55
N PRO A 363 -1.91 0.59 -20.68
CA PRO A 363 -2.84 0.44 -19.56
C PRO A 363 -2.53 1.33 -18.36
N PHE A 364 -1.27 1.74 -18.24
CA PHE A 364 -0.82 2.60 -17.16
C PHE A 364 0.28 3.55 -17.62
N LEU A 365 1.56 3.20 -17.47
CA LEU A 365 2.70 4.01 -17.87
C LEU A 365 3.82 3.14 -18.46
N PRO A 366 4.68 3.68 -19.33
CA PRO A 366 5.88 2.98 -19.78
C PRO A 366 6.75 2.50 -18.60
N GLY A 367 7.48 1.40 -18.80
CA GLY A 367 8.32 0.82 -17.76
C GLY A 367 7.56 0.09 -16.63
N TYR A 368 6.22 0.01 -16.69
CA TYR A 368 5.41 -0.84 -15.83
C TYR A 368 4.94 -2.10 -16.58
N GLN A 369 5.06 -3.27 -15.95
CA GLN A 369 4.48 -4.52 -16.43
C GLN A 369 3.09 -4.72 -15.79
N LEU A 370 2.09 -5.18 -16.56
CA LEU A 370 0.78 -5.53 -16.01
C LEU A 370 0.88 -6.63 -14.94
N LEU A 371 0.00 -6.52 -13.94
CA LEU A 371 -0.24 -7.56 -12.94
C LEU A 371 -1.51 -8.35 -13.28
N ASN A 372 -1.59 -9.59 -12.76
CA ASN A 372 -2.82 -10.37 -12.78
C ASN A 372 -3.72 -9.97 -11.59
N SER A 373 -5.05 -10.09 -11.75
CA SER A 373 -6.00 -9.87 -10.65
C SER A 373 -5.75 -10.86 -9.49
N ASP A 374 -5.83 -10.36 -8.26
CA ASP A 374 -5.50 -11.11 -7.04
C ASP A 374 -6.59 -12.17 -6.75
N PRO A 375 -6.22 -13.46 -6.57
CA PRO A 375 -7.16 -14.52 -6.19
C PRO A 375 -8.01 -14.21 -4.94
N ILE A 376 -7.55 -13.34 -4.03
CA ILE A 376 -8.33 -12.96 -2.83
C ILE A 376 -9.66 -12.28 -3.17
N ASN A 377 -9.75 -11.55 -4.29
CA ASN A 377 -10.99 -10.89 -4.72
C ASN A 377 -12.11 -11.89 -5.12
N LYS A 378 -11.82 -13.20 -5.22
CA LYS A 378 -12.84 -14.25 -5.35
C LYS A 378 -13.59 -14.55 -4.04
N PHE A 379 -13.06 -14.11 -2.90
CA PHE A 379 -13.58 -14.38 -1.56
C PHE A 379 -14.14 -13.13 -0.87
N LEU A 380 -14.05 -11.96 -1.51
CA LEU A 380 -14.41 -10.67 -0.95
C LEU A 380 -15.50 -10.01 -1.81
N PRO A 381 -16.49 -9.33 -1.21
CA PRO A 381 -17.56 -8.69 -1.97
C PRO A 381 -17.02 -7.54 -2.83
N LYS A 382 -17.68 -7.25 -3.95
CA LYS A 382 -17.30 -6.12 -4.82
C LYS A 382 -17.58 -4.78 -4.15
N VAL A 383 -16.73 -3.80 -4.42
CA VAL A 383 -16.88 -2.42 -3.94
C VAL A 383 -17.01 -1.55 -5.18
N GLU A 384 -18.23 -1.12 -5.48
CA GLU A 384 -18.52 -0.36 -6.70
C GLU A 384 -18.24 1.14 -6.44
N ILE A 385 -17.13 1.61 -7.00
CA ILE A 385 -16.59 2.96 -6.88
C ILE A 385 -16.26 3.45 -8.31
N ASN A 386 -16.38 4.75 -8.54
CA ASN A 386 -16.31 5.35 -9.87
C ASN A 386 -14.97 6.04 -10.16
N PHE A 387 -14.67 7.11 -9.40
CA PHE A 387 -13.54 8.02 -9.61
C PHE A 387 -13.22 8.79 -8.31
N ILE A 388 -12.10 9.52 -8.29
CA ILE A 388 -11.75 10.43 -7.20
C ILE A 388 -12.60 11.70 -7.32
N ASP A 389 -13.48 11.95 -6.34
CA ASP A 389 -14.37 13.11 -6.30
C ASP A 389 -13.59 14.40 -6.01
N HIS A 390 -12.68 14.33 -5.03
CA HIS A 390 -11.79 15.40 -4.61
C HIS A 390 -10.64 14.88 -3.72
N VAL A 391 -9.60 15.69 -3.51
CA VAL A 391 -8.45 15.38 -2.62
C VAL A 391 -8.14 16.59 -1.73
N VAL A 392 -7.99 16.39 -0.43
CA VAL A 392 -7.94 17.48 0.56
C VAL A 392 -6.54 17.72 1.11
N GLY A 393 -6.07 18.97 1.05
CA GLY A 393 -4.75 19.41 1.54
C GLY A 393 -4.84 20.24 2.83
N ASN A 394 -4.41 19.68 3.95
CA ASN A 394 -4.31 20.39 5.24
C ASN A 394 -3.04 21.24 5.32
N GLN A 395 -3.16 22.44 5.89
CA GLN A 395 -2.11 23.45 6.05
C GLN A 395 -1.93 23.83 7.54
N PRO A 396 -0.74 24.30 7.95
CA PRO A 396 -0.55 25.06 9.19
C PRO A 396 -1.42 26.32 9.28
N ASP A 397 -1.53 26.91 10.47
CA ASP A 397 -2.25 28.17 10.69
C ASP A 397 -1.71 29.30 9.78
N GLY A 398 -2.62 29.96 9.05
CA GLY A 398 -2.32 30.98 8.05
C GLY A 398 -1.88 30.47 6.67
N GLY A 399 -1.71 29.15 6.49
CA GLY A 399 -1.21 28.55 5.24
C GLY A 399 -2.27 28.37 4.13
N MET A 400 -3.57 28.42 4.44
CA MET A 400 -4.62 28.13 3.45
C MET A 400 -4.65 29.13 2.30
N GLU A 401 -4.55 30.43 2.61
CA GLU A 401 -4.65 31.48 1.60
C GLU A 401 -3.42 31.50 0.67
N GLU A 402 -2.23 31.17 1.18
CA GLU A 402 -1.02 31.02 0.35
C GLU A 402 -1.15 29.84 -0.61
N ALA A 403 -1.57 28.67 -0.09
CA ALA A 403 -1.77 27.46 -0.88
C ALA A 403 -2.90 27.62 -1.91
N ALA A 404 -4.06 28.18 -1.53
CA ALA A 404 -5.16 28.47 -2.45
C ALA A 404 -4.71 29.44 -3.56
N SER A 405 -4.02 30.52 -3.21
CA SER A 405 -3.48 31.47 -4.18
C SER A 405 -2.39 30.87 -5.08
N TRP A 406 -1.71 29.80 -4.67
CA TRP A 406 -0.80 29.07 -5.54
C TRP A 406 -1.57 28.36 -6.67
N TYR A 407 -2.70 27.71 -6.38
CA TYR A 407 -3.55 27.10 -7.43
C TYR A 407 -4.11 28.15 -8.40
N GLU A 408 -4.56 29.30 -7.89
CA GLU A 408 -5.06 30.42 -8.71
C GLU A 408 -3.98 30.96 -9.65
N ARG A 409 -2.79 31.29 -9.11
CA ARG A 409 -1.70 31.90 -9.88
C ARG A 409 -1.02 30.90 -10.81
N CYS A 410 -0.70 29.70 -10.34
CA CYS A 410 0.19 28.78 -11.05
C CYS A 410 -0.54 27.86 -12.03
N LEU A 411 -1.76 27.39 -11.68
CA LEU A 411 -2.51 26.40 -12.45
C LEU A 411 -3.81 26.95 -13.07
N GLN A 412 -4.13 28.23 -12.85
CA GLN A 412 -5.35 28.89 -13.33
C GLN A 412 -6.65 28.25 -12.81
N PHE A 413 -6.61 27.65 -11.63
CA PHE A 413 -7.79 27.14 -10.93
C PHE A 413 -8.61 28.30 -10.33
N HIS A 414 -9.92 28.11 -10.13
CA HIS A 414 -10.78 29.07 -9.44
C HIS A 414 -11.17 28.58 -8.05
N ARG A 415 -11.51 29.51 -7.15
CA ARG A 415 -12.19 29.18 -5.88
C ARG A 415 -13.62 28.75 -6.20
N PHE A 416 -13.87 27.45 -6.12
CA PHE A 416 -15.19 26.85 -6.31
C PHE A 416 -16.13 27.14 -5.14
N TRP A 417 -15.60 27.06 -3.92
CA TRP A 417 -16.35 27.20 -2.68
C TRP A 417 -15.43 27.62 -1.54
N SER A 418 -15.97 28.23 -0.49
CA SER A 418 -15.20 28.59 0.71
C SER A 418 -16.11 28.70 1.93
N VAL A 419 -15.55 28.43 3.11
CA VAL A 419 -16.25 28.45 4.40
C VAL A 419 -15.34 28.97 5.51
N ASP A 420 -15.92 29.80 6.38
CA ASP A 420 -15.23 30.38 7.52
C ASP A 420 -15.51 29.65 8.84
N ASP A 421 -14.81 30.10 9.88
CA ASP A 421 -14.87 29.60 11.25
C ASP A 421 -16.23 29.82 11.95
N LYS A 422 -17.09 30.69 11.42
CA LYS A 422 -18.46 30.92 11.91
C LYS A 422 -19.45 29.94 11.27
N GLN A 423 -19.09 29.37 10.12
CA GLN A 423 -19.84 28.32 9.44
C GLN A 423 -19.40 26.93 9.89
N ILE A 424 -18.11 26.71 10.17
CA ILE A 424 -17.56 25.41 10.60
C ILE A 424 -16.87 25.51 11.97
N CYS A 425 -17.67 25.32 13.02
CA CYS A 425 -17.20 25.16 14.41
C CYS A 425 -18.09 24.23 15.26
N THR A 426 -17.46 23.51 16.19
CA THR A 426 -18.13 22.76 17.28
C THR A 426 -18.28 23.66 18.51
N GLU A 427 -18.41 23.08 19.72
CA GLU A 427 -18.18 23.85 20.95
C GLU A 427 -16.68 24.03 21.27
N TYR A 428 -15.81 23.25 20.61
CA TYR A 428 -14.43 23.01 21.02
C TYR A 428 -13.40 23.37 19.95
N SER A 429 -13.65 23.12 18.66
CA SER A 429 -12.71 23.40 17.56
C SER A 429 -13.38 23.98 16.30
N ALA A 430 -12.56 24.44 15.36
CA ALA A 430 -12.98 25.03 14.08
C ALA A 430 -11.91 24.81 12.98
N LEU A 431 -12.29 25.07 11.72
CA LEU A 431 -11.35 25.26 10.59
C LEU A 431 -11.77 26.43 9.70
N ARG A 432 -10.93 26.77 8.73
CA ARG A 432 -11.32 27.48 7.50
C ARG A 432 -10.98 26.60 6.29
N SER A 433 -11.77 26.66 5.23
CA SER A 433 -11.53 25.87 4.01
C SER A 433 -11.84 26.65 2.74
N ILE A 434 -11.01 26.47 1.71
CA ILE A 434 -11.19 26.97 0.34
C ILE A 434 -11.06 25.80 -0.63
N VAL A 435 -12.06 25.58 -1.48
CA VAL A 435 -12.01 24.57 -2.53
C VAL A 435 -11.51 25.20 -3.83
N MET A 436 -10.36 24.72 -4.29
CA MET A 436 -9.83 25.05 -5.61
C MET A 436 -10.34 24.05 -6.64
N ALA A 437 -10.67 24.48 -7.85
CA ALA A 437 -11.07 23.60 -8.95
C ALA A 437 -10.48 24.05 -10.29
N ASN A 438 -10.25 23.11 -11.21
CA ASN A 438 -9.92 23.44 -12.60
C ASN A 438 -11.14 24.05 -13.31
N TRP A 439 -10.92 24.67 -14.47
CA TRP A 439 -11.99 25.31 -15.24
C TRP A 439 -13.19 24.41 -15.54
N GLU A 440 -12.97 23.12 -15.81
CA GLU A 440 -14.05 22.15 -16.05
C GLU A 440 -14.71 21.63 -14.76
N GLU A 441 -14.08 21.81 -13.59
CA GLU A 441 -14.42 21.24 -12.26
C GLU A 441 -14.39 19.70 -12.18
N THR A 442 -13.67 19.06 -13.09
CA THR A 442 -13.35 17.63 -13.06
C THR A 442 -12.29 17.28 -12.01
N VAL A 443 -11.52 18.28 -11.54
CA VAL A 443 -10.54 18.19 -10.46
C VAL A 443 -10.92 19.20 -9.37
N LYS A 444 -10.98 18.76 -8.12
CA LYS A 444 -11.32 19.61 -6.96
C LYS A 444 -10.37 19.34 -5.78
N MET A 445 -9.81 20.40 -5.21
CA MET A 445 -8.81 20.37 -4.14
C MET A 445 -9.25 21.29 -2.99
N PRO A 446 -9.98 20.79 -1.97
CA PRO A 446 -10.19 21.52 -0.72
C PRO A 446 -8.88 21.72 0.05
N ILE A 447 -8.61 22.97 0.44
CA ILE A 447 -7.44 23.39 1.20
C ILE A 447 -7.93 23.87 2.57
N ASN A 448 -7.40 23.29 3.66
CA ASN A 448 -7.85 23.58 5.03
C ASN A 448 -6.74 24.19 5.88
N GLU A 449 -7.09 25.08 6.81
CA GLU A 449 -6.22 25.49 7.94
C GLU A 449 -6.97 25.41 9.28
N PRO A 450 -6.27 25.24 10.42
CA PRO A 450 -6.91 25.32 11.73
C PRO A 450 -7.52 26.71 11.97
N ALA A 451 -8.55 26.77 12.82
CA ALA A 451 -9.12 28.02 13.31
C ALA A 451 -9.30 28.00 14.84
N PRO A 452 -9.40 29.17 15.51
CA PRO A 452 -9.44 29.25 16.97
C PRO A 452 -10.62 28.49 17.59
N GLY A 453 -10.35 27.78 18.69
CA GLY A 453 -11.34 27.03 19.47
C GLY A 453 -11.01 27.02 20.96
N LYS A 454 -11.81 26.28 21.75
CA LYS A 454 -11.51 26.00 23.17
C LYS A 454 -10.47 24.89 23.35
N ARG A 455 -10.28 24.06 22.32
CA ARG A 455 -9.46 22.85 22.26
C ARG A 455 -8.70 22.78 20.93
N LYS A 456 -7.88 21.74 20.71
CA LYS A 456 -7.08 21.61 19.47
C LYS A 456 -7.99 21.38 18.24
N SER A 457 -7.66 21.99 17.11
CA SER A 457 -8.31 21.70 15.82
C SER A 457 -7.75 20.41 15.20
N GLN A 458 -8.59 19.61 14.54
CA GLN A 458 -8.17 18.41 13.81
C GLN A 458 -7.17 18.67 12.68
N ILE A 459 -7.16 19.90 12.14
CA ILE A 459 -6.14 20.31 11.16
C ILE A 459 -4.78 20.50 11.84
N GLN A 460 -4.77 20.95 13.10
CA GLN A 460 -3.55 21.08 13.90
C GLN A 460 -3.03 19.71 14.40
N GLU A 461 -3.90 18.77 14.76
CA GLU A 461 -3.48 17.38 15.03
C GLU A 461 -2.84 16.76 13.77
N TYR A 462 -3.46 16.91 12.60
CA TYR A 462 -2.87 16.45 11.34
C TYR A 462 -1.46 17.03 11.14
N VAL A 463 -1.31 18.36 11.25
CA VAL A 463 -0.01 19.04 11.03
C VAL A 463 1.05 18.60 12.03
N GLU A 464 0.69 18.34 13.29
CA GLU A 464 1.61 17.81 14.30
C GLU A 464 2.11 16.38 13.98
N TYR A 465 1.21 15.47 13.58
CA TYR A 465 1.56 14.07 13.33
C TYR A 465 2.10 13.80 11.91
N HIS A 466 1.79 14.67 10.94
CA HIS A 466 2.39 14.68 9.61
C HIS A 466 3.70 15.47 9.57
N GLY A 467 3.94 16.39 10.51
CA GLY A 467 5.11 17.27 10.55
C GLY A 467 5.03 18.51 9.64
N GLY A 468 3.87 18.76 9.01
CA GLY A 468 3.70 19.88 8.09
C GLY A 468 2.40 19.80 7.29
N ALA A 469 2.27 20.66 6.27
CA ALA A 469 1.17 20.57 5.30
C ALA A 469 1.21 19.25 4.51
N GLY A 470 0.06 18.75 4.10
CA GLY A 470 -0.04 17.50 3.33
C GLY A 470 -1.47 17.08 2.99
N VAL A 471 -1.62 15.99 2.24
CA VAL A 471 -2.93 15.40 1.93
C VAL A 471 -3.55 14.72 3.16
N GLN A 472 -4.74 15.17 3.56
CA GLN A 472 -5.53 14.59 4.64
C GLN A 472 -6.43 13.45 4.19
N HIS A 473 -7.18 13.64 3.09
CA HIS A 473 -8.08 12.59 2.62
C HIS A 473 -8.36 12.64 1.13
N ILE A 474 -8.82 11.49 0.65
CA ILE A 474 -9.18 11.22 -0.75
C ILE A 474 -10.64 10.78 -0.74
N ALA A 475 -11.50 11.52 -1.44
CA ALA A 475 -12.91 11.19 -1.57
C ALA A 475 -13.15 10.34 -2.82
N ILE A 476 -13.83 9.21 -2.67
CA ILE A 476 -14.09 8.24 -3.73
C ILE A 476 -15.59 8.14 -4.01
N ASN A 477 -15.96 8.38 -5.27
CA ASN A 477 -17.35 8.52 -5.70
C ASN A 477 -18.04 7.16 -5.90
N THR A 478 -19.32 7.05 -5.57
CA THR A 478 -20.19 5.88 -5.89
C THR A 478 -21.61 6.29 -6.26
N GLU A 479 -22.35 5.38 -6.90
CA GLU A 479 -23.80 5.51 -7.20
C GLU A 479 -24.70 4.73 -6.21
N ASP A 480 -24.13 3.84 -5.39
CA ASP A 480 -24.80 3.10 -4.31
C ASP A 480 -23.89 3.01 -3.07
N ILE A 481 -23.97 4.03 -2.22
CA ILE A 481 -23.21 4.11 -0.98
C ILE A 481 -23.64 3.08 0.08
N ILE A 482 -24.87 2.54 0.01
CA ILE A 482 -25.31 1.51 0.95
C ILE A 482 -24.53 0.22 0.67
N THR A 483 -24.60 -0.29 -0.55
CA THR A 483 -23.87 -1.50 -0.96
C THR A 483 -22.35 -1.30 -0.84
N ALA A 484 -21.81 -0.14 -1.21
CA ALA A 484 -20.38 0.15 -1.08
C ALA A 484 -19.91 0.06 0.39
N ILE A 485 -20.65 0.66 1.33
CA ILE A 485 -20.26 0.68 2.75
C ILE A 485 -20.49 -0.66 3.44
N GLU A 486 -21.52 -1.42 3.08
CA GLU A 486 -21.65 -2.81 3.54
C GLU A 486 -20.46 -3.66 3.11
N ASN A 487 -20.05 -3.55 1.84
CA ASN A 487 -18.97 -4.37 1.29
C ASN A 487 -17.58 -3.93 1.78
N LEU A 488 -17.36 -2.62 2.00
CA LEU A 488 -16.15 -2.11 2.68
C LEU A 488 -16.08 -2.55 4.15
N ARG A 489 -17.19 -2.50 4.89
CA ARG A 489 -17.24 -3.03 6.28
C ARG A 489 -17.05 -4.54 6.32
N ALA A 490 -17.60 -5.30 5.37
CA ALA A 490 -17.38 -6.75 5.24
C ALA A 490 -15.93 -7.11 4.88
N ARG A 491 -15.24 -6.25 4.12
CA ARG A 491 -13.78 -6.31 3.90
C ARG A 491 -12.95 -5.86 5.12
N GLY A 492 -13.58 -5.33 6.15
CA GLY A 492 -12.94 -4.91 7.41
C GLY A 492 -12.39 -3.48 7.39
N VAL A 493 -12.94 -2.58 6.58
CA VAL A 493 -12.69 -1.14 6.69
C VAL A 493 -13.47 -0.58 7.89
N GLU A 494 -12.76 0.11 8.78
CA GLU A 494 -13.38 0.86 9.87
C GLU A 494 -13.75 2.28 9.44
N PHE A 495 -14.88 2.76 9.96
CA PHE A 495 -15.42 4.10 9.69
C PHE A 495 -15.70 4.82 11.01
N LEU A 496 -15.82 6.15 10.94
CA LEU A 496 -16.27 6.96 12.06
C LEU A 496 -17.71 6.59 12.47
N SER A 497 -18.04 6.79 13.75
CA SER A 497 -19.38 6.58 14.30
C SER A 497 -20.13 7.90 14.42
N ILE A 498 -21.37 7.96 13.93
CA ILE A 498 -22.21 9.15 13.97
C ILE A 498 -23.26 9.01 15.10
N PRO A 499 -23.42 10.00 16.00
CA PRO A 499 -24.39 9.90 17.09
C PRO A 499 -25.84 9.85 16.60
N SER A 500 -26.68 8.92 17.09
CA SER A 500 -28.11 8.78 16.73
C SER A 500 -28.98 10.04 16.94
N LYS A 501 -28.47 11.06 17.66
CA LYS A 501 -29.09 12.39 17.75
C LYS A 501 -29.10 13.10 16.39
N TYR A 502 -28.06 12.93 15.58
CA TYR A 502 -27.97 13.49 14.22
C TYR A 502 -29.12 13.00 13.34
N TYR A 503 -29.36 11.68 13.31
CA TYR A 503 -30.42 11.11 12.47
C TYR A 503 -31.82 11.53 12.88
N LYS A 504 -32.07 11.79 14.16
CA LYS A 504 -33.34 12.40 14.62
C LYS A 504 -33.51 13.81 14.05
N LEU A 505 -32.48 14.66 14.18
CA LEU A 505 -32.49 16.03 13.68
C LEU A 505 -32.58 16.11 12.14
N ILE A 506 -31.89 15.23 11.40
CA ILE A 506 -31.94 15.26 9.93
C ILE A 506 -33.30 14.81 9.39
N ARG A 507 -33.98 13.87 10.07
CA ARG A 507 -35.38 13.49 9.75
C ARG A 507 -36.34 14.65 9.95
N GLU A 508 -36.24 15.38 11.06
CA GLU A 508 -37.05 16.59 11.34
C GLU A 508 -36.80 17.70 10.30
N ARG A 509 -35.55 17.88 9.87
CA ARG A 509 -35.17 18.82 8.79
C ARG A 509 -35.74 18.39 7.44
N LEU A 510 -35.56 17.13 7.05
CA LEU A 510 -36.00 16.59 5.74
C LEU A 510 -37.53 16.55 5.60
N GLN A 511 -38.30 16.38 6.69
CA GLN A 511 -39.76 16.54 6.67
C GLN A 511 -40.21 17.91 6.13
N ASN A 512 -39.42 18.95 6.39
CA ASN A 512 -39.67 20.33 5.98
C ASN A 512 -38.94 20.72 4.68
N SER A 513 -38.08 19.85 4.14
CA SER A 513 -37.37 20.09 2.87
C SER A 513 -38.22 19.71 1.66
N LYS A 514 -37.92 20.32 0.50
CA LYS A 514 -38.43 19.88 -0.81
C LYS A 514 -37.71 18.60 -1.28
N VAL A 515 -36.43 18.47 -0.93
CA VAL A 515 -35.59 17.34 -1.31
C VAL A 515 -36.10 16.04 -0.67
N ARG A 516 -35.98 14.94 -1.42
CA ARG A 516 -36.33 13.59 -0.97
C ARG A 516 -35.14 12.69 -1.19
N VAL A 517 -34.51 12.27 -0.09
CA VAL A 517 -33.51 11.21 -0.09
C VAL A 517 -34.21 9.92 -0.53
N ALA A 518 -33.68 9.25 -1.55
CA ALA A 518 -34.23 8.00 -2.08
C ALA A 518 -33.84 6.79 -1.22
N GLU A 519 -32.66 6.85 -0.60
CA GLU A 519 -32.12 5.85 0.30
C GLU A 519 -32.84 5.85 1.67
N SER A 520 -32.97 4.69 2.31
CA SER A 520 -33.62 4.58 3.62
C SER A 520 -32.77 5.24 4.71
N ILE A 521 -33.31 6.25 5.39
CA ILE A 521 -32.60 6.94 6.49
C ILE A 521 -32.30 5.97 7.66
N ASP A 522 -33.07 4.89 7.82
CA ASP A 522 -32.78 3.83 8.81
C ASP A 522 -31.51 3.04 8.45
N GLU A 523 -31.27 2.82 7.15
CA GLU A 523 -30.06 2.17 6.66
C GLU A 523 -28.84 3.11 6.69
N LEU A 524 -29.04 4.39 6.38
CA LEU A 524 -28.02 5.43 6.54
C LEU A 524 -27.62 5.60 8.02
N GLU A 525 -28.58 5.52 8.95
CA GLU A 525 -28.33 5.50 10.40
C GLU A 525 -27.58 4.22 10.84
N ARG A 526 -27.99 3.04 10.37
CA ARG A 526 -27.27 1.77 10.63
C ARG A 526 -25.82 1.83 10.13
N LEU A 527 -25.59 2.38 8.94
CA LEU A 527 -24.27 2.42 8.29
C LEU A 527 -23.41 3.62 8.70
N ASN A 528 -23.94 4.55 9.51
CA ASN A 528 -23.28 5.79 9.96
C ASN A 528 -22.95 6.77 8.80
N ILE A 529 -23.81 6.79 7.77
CA ILE A 529 -23.67 7.67 6.60
C ILE A 529 -24.34 9.03 6.87
N LEU A 530 -23.64 10.13 6.58
CA LEU A 530 -24.13 11.51 6.73
C LEU A 530 -24.88 11.97 5.47
N ILE A 531 -25.83 12.89 5.64
CA ILE A 531 -26.72 13.46 4.62
C ILE A 531 -26.66 14.99 4.65
N ASP A 532 -26.23 15.63 3.57
CA ASP A 532 -26.40 17.09 3.39
C ASP A 532 -27.20 17.37 2.11
N TYR A 533 -27.90 18.49 2.06
CA TYR A 533 -28.80 18.81 0.95
C TYR A 533 -28.98 20.31 0.75
N ASP A 534 -29.24 20.70 -0.49
CA ASP A 534 -29.58 22.07 -0.89
C ASP A 534 -31.04 22.13 -1.40
N ASP A 535 -31.37 23.02 -2.34
CA ASP A 535 -32.71 23.09 -2.93
C ASP A 535 -32.88 22.19 -4.18
N ASP A 536 -31.77 21.70 -4.76
CA ASP A 536 -31.71 20.98 -6.04
C ASP A 536 -31.37 19.48 -5.89
N GLY A 537 -30.69 19.09 -4.80
CA GLY A 537 -30.21 17.73 -4.58
C GLY A 537 -29.72 17.43 -3.17
N TYR A 538 -29.05 16.28 -3.02
CA TYR A 538 -28.38 15.87 -1.78
C TYR A 538 -27.08 15.10 -2.05
N LEU A 539 -26.20 15.09 -1.05
CA LEU A 539 -25.05 14.19 -0.97
C LEU A 539 -25.20 13.24 0.22
N LEU A 540 -24.57 12.08 0.08
CA LEU A 540 -24.35 11.10 1.14
C LEU A 540 -22.84 10.92 1.28
N GLN A 541 -22.30 10.99 2.49
CA GLN A 541 -20.86 10.88 2.74
C GLN A 541 -20.55 10.11 4.03
N ILE A 542 -19.42 9.41 4.07
CA ILE A 542 -18.90 8.77 5.28
C ILE A 542 -17.37 8.62 5.20
N PHE A 543 -16.70 8.77 6.35
CA PHE A 543 -15.26 8.81 6.45
C PHE A 543 -14.73 7.56 7.16
N THR A 544 -13.64 7.00 6.65
CA THR A 544 -12.94 5.90 7.29
C THR A 544 -12.28 6.37 8.59
N LYS A 545 -11.82 5.45 9.42
CA LYS A 545 -10.69 5.75 10.31
C LYS A 545 -9.42 5.99 9.49
N ASN A 546 -8.35 6.47 10.13
CA ASN A 546 -7.05 6.63 9.48
C ASN A 546 -6.57 5.30 8.87
N THR A 547 -5.92 5.35 7.71
CA THR A 547 -5.36 4.15 7.05
C THR A 547 -4.00 3.72 7.63
N GLN A 548 -3.46 4.50 8.57
CA GLN A 548 -2.25 4.20 9.35
C GLN A 548 -2.42 4.67 10.81
N ASP A 549 -1.50 4.29 11.69
CA ASP A 549 -1.55 4.64 13.12
C ASP A 549 -1.48 6.15 13.39
N ARG A 550 -0.77 6.91 12.53
CA ARG A 550 -0.71 8.38 12.62
C ARG A 550 -2.07 8.99 12.22
N PRO A 551 -2.67 9.91 13.01
CA PRO A 551 -3.93 10.58 12.69
C PRO A 551 -3.77 11.59 11.56
N THR A 552 -3.71 11.08 10.33
CA THR A 552 -3.23 11.80 9.15
C THR A 552 -4.11 11.51 7.93
N LEU A 553 -3.82 10.43 7.19
CA LEU A 553 -4.54 10.02 5.99
C LEU A 553 -5.78 9.16 6.33
N PHE A 554 -6.92 9.52 5.77
CA PHE A 554 -8.14 8.69 5.69
C PHE A 554 -8.80 8.79 4.31
N LEU A 555 -9.88 8.04 4.07
CA LEU A 555 -10.69 8.14 2.86
C LEU A 555 -12.12 8.56 3.20
N GLU A 556 -12.77 9.22 2.25
CA GLU A 556 -14.21 9.48 2.25
C GLU A 556 -14.86 8.64 1.14
N VAL A 557 -16.02 8.05 1.40
CA VAL A 557 -16.89 7.52 0.35
C VAL A 557 -18.07 8.47 0.18
N ILE A 558 -18.29 8.96 -1.05
CA ILE A 558 -19.30 9.97 -1.36
C ILE A 558 -20.22 9.52 -2.50
N GLN A 559 -21.52 9.77 -2.35
CA GLN A 559 -22.52 9.65 -3.41
C GLN A 559 -23.22 11.00 -3.57
N ARG A 560 -23.34 11.47 -4.82
CA ARG A 560 -24.01 12.73 -5.18
C ARG A 560 -25.30 12.46 -5.95
N ARG A 561 -26.39 13.11 -5.55
CA ARG A 561 -27.69 13.09 -6.26
C ARG A 561 -28.07 14.54 -6.55
N ASN A 562 -27.64 15.05 -7.70
CA ASN A 562 -27.78 16.44 -8.15
C ASN A 562 -27.14 17.51 -7.23
N HIS A 563 -26.14 17.15 -6.41
CA HIS A 563 -25.53 18.07 -5.43
C HIS A 563 -24.01 18.21 -5.61
N ASN A 564 -23.56 19.43 -5.95
CA ASN A 564 -22.16 19.74 -6.24
C ASN A 564 -21.38 20.36 -5.06
N GLY A 565 -22.07 20.73 -3.96
CA GLY A 565 -21.44 21.25 -2.74
C GLY A 565 -20.69 20.21 -1.90
N PHE A 566 -20.04 20.64 -0.82
CA PHE A 566 -19.06 19.86 -0.04
C PHE A 566 -19.54 19.41 1.36
N GLY A 567 -20.84 19.35 1.61
CA GLY A 567 -21.36 18.85 2.89
C GLY A 567 -21.33 19.89 4.01
N ALA A 568 -21.56 21.15 3.67
CA ALA A 568 -21.62 22.31 4.56
C ALA A 568 -22.37 22.02 5.88
N GLY A 569 -23.57 21.46 5.79
CA GLY A 569 -24.42 21.13 6.94
C GLY A 569 -23.98 19.88 7.72
N ASN A 570 -23.14 19.04 7.11
CA ASN A 570 -22.58 17.83 7.72
C ASN A 570 -21.27 18.07 8.48
N PHE A 571 -20.45 19.05 8.08
CA PHE A 571 -19.12 19.26 8.68
C PHE A 571 -19.17 19.27 10.21
N LYS A 572 -20.13 19.97 10.82
CA LYS A 572 -20.23 20.01 12.29
C LYS A 572 -20.34 18.62 12.94
N THR A 573 -21.13 17.71 12.39
CA THR A 573 -21.27 16.35 12.94
C THR A 573 -20.10 15.45 12.58
N LEU A 574 -19.46 15.67 11.43
CA LEU A 574 -18.17 15.05 11.10
C LEU A 574 -17.10 15.45 12.13
N PHE A 575 -16.99 16.74 12.43
CA PHE A 575 -16.12 17.29 13.47
C PHE A 575 -16.41 16.68 14.84
N GLU A 576 -17.67 16.70 15.31
CA GLU A 576 -18.07 16.07 16.58
C GLU A 576 -17.67 14.57 16.63
N SER A 577 -17.64 13.88 15.48
CA SER A 577 -17.24 12.47 15.38
C SER A 577 -15.71 12.26 15.30
N ILE A 578 -14.96 13.19 14.70
CA ILE A 578 -13.49 13.17 14.69
C ILE A 578 -12.96 13.57 16.08
N GLU A 579 -13.52 14.61 16.71
CA GLU A 579 -13.21 15.04 18.09
C GLU A 579 -13.36 13.86 19.08
N LEU A 580 -14.39 13.02 18.93
CA LEU A 580 -14.57 11.79 19.72
C LEU A 580 -13.46 10.75 19.52
N GLU A 581 -12.83 10.68 18.35
CA GLU A 581 -11.64 9.83 18.13
C GLU A 581 -10.35 10.53 18.60
N GLN A 582 -10.29 11.87 18.62
CA GLN A 582 -9.18 12.65 19.18
C GLN A 582 -9.12 12.55 20.70
N GLU A 583 -10.26 12.60 21.39
CA GLU A 583 -10.33 12.43 22.84
C GLU A 583 -9.88 11.03 23.26
N LYS A 584 -10.18 10.00 22.44
CA LYS A 584 -9.65 8.63 22.60
C LYS A 584 -8.13 8.54 22.38
N ARG A 585 -7.55 9.40 21.55
CA ARG A 585 -6.08 9.53 21.37
C ARG A 585 -5.42 10.40 22.45
N GLY A 586 -6.19 11.19 23.21
CA GLY A 586 -5.68 12.14 24.20
C GLY A 586 -5.27 13.50 23.61
N ASN A 587 -5.69 13.82 22.38
CA ASN A 587 -5.17 14.95 21.59
C ASN A 587 -6.10 16.18 21.49
N LEU A 588 -7.30 16.10 22.07
CA LEU A 588 -8.38 17.09 21.97
C LEU A 588 -8.29 18.20 23.03
#